data_AF-A0A396ICV3-F1
#
_entry.id   AF-A0A396ICV3-F1
#
_cell.length_a   1.000
_cell.length_b   1.000
_cell.length_c   1.000
_cell.angle_alpha   90.00
_cell.angle_beta   90.00
_cell.angle_gamma   90.00
#
_symmetry.space_group_name_H-M   'P 1'
#
loop_
_entity.id
_entity.type
_entity.pdbx_description
1 polymer ?
#
loop_
_entity_poly.entity_id
_entity_poly.type
_entity_poly.pdbx_seq_one_letter_code
_entity_poly.pdbx_strand_id
1 'polypeptide(L)'
;MHTLDIKVRPFIAAIANKACRSTTAVELLGKFLVKLKFSVEIRVKIPIRKVVFTVPVSFTRLRRTQIERASAWADLDDVELMPQPIAVALFYAQQQLQTSASSLEDMNKQ
;
A
#
# COMPACT_ATOMS: atom_id res chain seq x y z
N MET A 1 1.30 2.79 -39.56
CA MET A 1 0.96 2.69 -38.13
C MET A 1 1.89 3.61 -37.35
N HIS A 2 1.37 4.64 -36.68
CA HIS A 2 2.19 5.60 -35.95
C HIS A 2 2.49 5.06 -34.55
N THR A 3 3.69 4.49 -34.37
CA THR A 3 4.20 4.18 -33.04
C THR A 3 4.67 5.49 -32.41
N LEU A 4 3.92 5.98 -31.43
CA LEU A 4 4.36 7.06 -30.56
C LEU A 4 5.64 6.60 -29.85
N ASP A 5 6.76 7.26 -30.16
CA ASP A 5 8.07 7.01 -29.55
C ASP A 5 8.07 7.48 -28.08
N ILE A 6 7.46 6.66 -27.22
CA ILE A 6 7.44 6.91 -25.78
C ILE A 6 8.73 6.29 -25.21
N LYS A 7 9.69 7.16 -24.87
CA LYS A 7 11.01 6.85 -24.29
C LYS A 7 10.97 6.00 -23.00
N VAL A 8 9.79 5.77 -22.42
CA VAL A 8 9.55 5.05 -21.18
C VAL A 8 8.47 4.00 -21.43
N ARG A 9 8.66 2.73 -21.02
CA ARG A 9 7.62 1.69 -21.15
C ARG A 9 6.42 2.07 -20.28
N PRO A 10 5.32 2.58 -20.86
CA PRO A 10 4.21 3.04 -20.06
C PRO A 10 3.37 1.84 -19.63
N PHE A 11 2.78 1.91 -18.43
CA PHE A 11 1.84 0.89 -17.98
C PHE A 11 0.50 1.09 -18.67
N ILE A 12 0.05 2.34 -18.76
CA ILE A 12 -1.13 2.75 -19.52
C ILE A 12 -0.72 3.92 -20.41
N ALA A 13 -1.11 3.86 -21.69
CA ALA A 13 -1.04 4.99 -22.60
C ALA A 13 -2.39 5.15 -23.27
N ALA A 14 -2.90 6.39 -23.30
CA ALA A 14 -4.18 6.72 -23.90
C ALA A 14 -4.10 8.08 -24.57
N ILE A 15 -4.86 8.25 -25.65
CA ILE A 15 -5.05 9.56 -26.27
C ILE A 15 -6.26 10.19 -25.58
N ALA A 16 -6.03 11.28 -24.85
CA ALA A 16 -7.07 12.03 -24.16
C ALA A 16 -6.86 13.52 -24.40
N ASN A 17 -7.93 14.27 -24.68
CA ASN A 17 -7.89 15.72 -24.93
C ASN A 17 -6.88 16.12 -26.03
N LYS A 18 -6.89 15.40 -27.17
CA LYS A 18 -5.97 15.62 -28.31
C LYS A 18 -4.47 15.46 -27.96
N ALA A 19 -4.14 14.88 -26.81
CA ALA A 19 -2.77 14.62 -26.37
C ALA A 19 -2.57 13.14 -26.01
N CYS A 20 -1.40 12.59 -26.36
CA CYS A 20 -0.99 11.29 -25.84
C CYS A 20 -0.59 11.45 -24.36
N ARG A 21 -1.27 10.73 -23.47
CA ARG A 21 -0.93 10.64 -22.06
C ARG A 21 -0.41 9.25 -21.79
N SER A 22 0.74 9.16 -21.16
CA SER A 22 1.29 7.91 -20.67
C SER A 22 1.46 7.99 -19.16
N THR A 23 1.28 6.87 -18.49
CA THR A 23 1.41 6.76 -17.04
C THR A 23 2.14 5.47 -16.73
N THR A 24 3.20 5.58 -15.93
CA THR A 24 3.95 4.41 -15.46
C THR A 24 3.23 3.75 -14.27
N ALA A 25 3.56 2.49 -13.99
CA ALA A 25 2.95 1.78 -12.87
C ALA A 25 3.20 2.47 -11.51
N VAL A 26 4.37 3.11 -11.35
CA VAL A 26 4.75 3.85 -10.13
C VAL A 26 3.86 5.08 -9.96
N GLU A 27 3.64 5.84 -11.03
CA GLU A 27 2.78 7.04 -10.99
C GLU A 27 1.32 6.68 -10.73
N LEU A 28 0.85 5.58 -11.34
CA LEU A 28 -0.50 5.08 -11.11
C LEU A 28 -0.68 4.66 -9.65
N LEU A 29 0.28 3.92 -9.10
CA LEU A 29 0.28 3.51 -7.70
C LEU A 29 0.33 4.74 -6.77
N GLY A 30 1.16 5.73 -7.07
CA GLY A 30 1.24 6.97 -6.28
C GLY A 30 -0.10 7.71 -6.26
N LYS A 31 -0.75 7.88 -7.42
CA LYS A 31 -2.10 8.48 -7.51
C LYS A 31 -3.14 7.69 -6.72
N PHE A 32 -3.04 6.36 -6.71
CA PHE A 32 -3.92 5.50 -5.91
C PHE A 32 -3.68 5.70 -4.41
N LEU A 33 -2.42 5.72 -3.97
CA LEU A 33 -2.05 5.91 -2.57
C LEU A 33 -2.49 7.28 -2.03
N VAL A 34 -2.39 8.35 -2.83
CA VAL A 34 -2.92 9.68 -2.46
C VAL A 34 -4.42 9.61 -2.15
N LYS A 35 -5.20 8.94 -3.01
CA LYS A 35 -6.65 8.78 -2.79
C LYS A 35 -6.97 7.90 -1.59
N LEU A 36 -6.19 6.84 -1.39
CA LEU A 36 -6.35 5.94 -0.25
C LEU A 36 -6.06 6.67 1.06
N LYS A 37 -4.92 7.38 1.15
CA LYS A 37 -4.55 8.22 2.30
C LYS A 37 -5.67 9.20 2.65
N PHE A 38 -6.13 9.97 1.67
CA PHE A 38 -7.23 10.92 1.86
C PHE A 38 -8.50 10.26 2.42
N SER A 39 -8.87 9.09 1.89
CA SER A 39 -10.07 8.36 2.36
C SER A 39 -9.94 7.87 3.81
N VAL A 40 -8.73 7.48 4.23
CA VAL A 40 -8.47 7.04 5.60
C VAL A 40 -8.36 8.24 6.55
N GLU A 41 -7.70 9.32 6.14
CA GLU A 41 -7.56 10.56 6.93
C GLU A 41 -8.92 11.19 7.23
N ILE A 42 -9.87 11.16 6.30
CA ILE A 42 -11.26 11.59 6.56
C ILE A 42 -11.89 10.76 7.68
N ARG A 43 -11.66 9.44 7.68
CA ARG A 43 -12.26 8.52 8.64
C ARG A 43 -11.64 8.64 10.03
N VAL A 44 -10.32 8.76 10.10
CA VAL A 44 -9.56 8.75 11.36
C VAL A 44 -9.35 10.17 11.91
N LYS A 45 -9.54 11.22 11.09
CA LYS A 45 -9.34 12.65 11.44
C LYS A 45 -7.93 12.99 11.92
N ILE A 46 -6.94 12.17 11.55
CA ILE A 46 -5.53 12.33 11.91
C ILE A 46 -4.71 12.23 10.61
N PRO A 47 -3.68 13.07 10.40
CA PRO A 47 -2.79 12.95 9.25
C PRO A 47 -1.97 11.66 9.32
N ILE A 48 -1.85 10.95 8.21
CA ILE A 48 -1.14 9.66 8.13
C ILE A 48 0.18 9.85 7.38
N ARG A 49 1.28 9.50 8.06
CA ARG A 49 2.65 9.57 7.53
C ARG A 49 3.37 8.23 7.51
N LYS A 50 3.04 7.34 8.44
CA LYS A 50 3.68 6.03 8.59
C LYS A 50 2.72 4.93 8.17
N VAL A 51 3.19 4.00 7.34
CA VAL A 51 2.37 2.91 6.82
C VAL A 51 3.14 1.60 6.73
N VAL A 52 2.42 0.50 6.92
CA VAL A 52 2.92 -0.84 6.64
C VAL A 52 2.09 -1.42 5.50
N PHE A 53 2.74 -1.76 4.39
CA PHE A 53 2.09 -2.44 3.27
C PHE A 53 2.36 -3.94 3.30
N THR A 54 1.32 -4.74 3.07
CA THR A 54 1.50 -6.16 2.86
C THR A 54 1.90 -6.43 1.41
N VAL A 55 2.97 -7.21 1.21
CA VAL A 55 3.48 -7.56 -0.12
C VAL A 55 3.62 -9.08 -0.27
N PRO A 56 3.42 -9.62 -1.49
CA PRO A 56 3.73 -11.01 -1.77
C PRO A 56 5.22 -11.29 -1.53
N VAL A 57 5.54 -12.47 -0.98
CA VAL A 57 6.95 -12.87 -0.70
C VAL A 57 7.79 -12.90 -1.97
N SER A 58 7.17 -13.19 -3.12
CA SER A 58 7.79 -13.24 -4.44
C SER A 58 8.19 -11.87 -5.01
N PHE A 59 7.88 -10.76 -4.32
CA PHE A 59 8.26 -9.43 -4.81
C PHE A 59 9.76 -9.23 -4.81
N THR A 60 10.28 -8.97 -6.00
CA THR A 60 11.69 -8.63 -6.25
C THR A 60 12.05 -7.28 -5.63
N ARG A 61 13.35 -7.09 -5.38
CA ARG A 61 13.88 -5.83 -4.80
C ARG A 61 13.48 -4.61 -5.64
N LEU A 62 13.47 -4.74 -6.97
CA LEU A 62 13.03 -3.67 -7.88
C LEU A 62 11.55 -3.28 -7.67
N ARG A 63 10.64 -4.26 -7.51
CA ARG A 63 9.23 -3.97 -7.23
C ARG A 63 9.05 -3.31 -5.86
N ARG A 64 9.80 -3.74 -4.85
CA ARG A 64 9.80 -3.11 -3.52
C ARG A 64 10.22 -1.64 -3.57
N THR A 65 11.33 -1.34 -4.23
CA THR A 65 11.79 0.06 -4.42
C THR A 65 10.81 0.91 -5.25
N GLN A 66 10.09 0.30 -6.20
CA GLN A 66 9.04 1.00 -6.95
C GLN A 66 7.84 1.37 -6.06
N ILE A 67 7.48 0.53 -5.08
CA ILE A 67 6.43 0.82 -4.10
C ILE A 67 6.87 1.95 -3.18
N GLU A 68 8.09 1.91 -2.66
CA GLU A 68 8.67 2.99 -1.85
C GLU A 68 8.63 4.33 -2.61
N ARG A 69 9.05 4.33 -3.88
CA ARG A 69 8.99 5.52 -4.75
C ARG A 69 7.57 6.01 -4.99
N ALA A 70 6.62 5.12 -5.23
CA ALA A 70 5.22 5.49 -5.41
C ALA A 70 4.62 6.06 -4.11
N SER A 71 5.08 5.58 -2.95
CA SER A 71 4.59 6.02 -1.65
C SER A 71 5.06 7.43 -1.31
N ALA A 72 6.25 7.82 -1.75
CA ALA A 72 6.74 9.19 -1.63
C ALA A 72 5.82 10.22 -2.34
N TRP A 73 5.10 9.81 -3.39
CA TRP A 73 4.12 10.69 -4.07
C TRP A 73 2.89 11.00 -3.20
N ALA A 74 2.64 10.20 -2.17
CA ALA A 74 1.53 10.36 -1.24
C ALA A 74 1.93 11.00 0.10
N ASP A 75 3.15 11.54 0.22
CA ASP A 75 3.67 12.13 1.47
C ASP A 75 3.61 11.11 2.62
N LEU A 76 4.11 9.90 2.35
CA LEU A 76 4.28 8.82 3.32
C LEU A 76 5.78 8.73 3.62
N ASP A 77 6.14 9.12 4.85
CA ASP A 77 7.54 9.32 5.29
C ASP A 77 8.24 7.99 5.60
N ASP A 78 7.50 7.01 6.11
CA ASP A 78 8.04 5.74 6.59
C ASP A 78 7.16 4.59 6.10
N VAL A 79 7.70 3.80 5.17
CA VAL A 79 6.98 2.74 4.47
C VAL A 79 7.66 1.42 4.73
N GLU A 80 7.05 0.61 5.59
CA GLU A 80 7.52 -0.75 5.85
C GLU A 80 6.77 -1.75 4.95
N LEU A 81 7.53 -2.66 4.33
CA LEU A 81 6.97 -3.71 3.50
C LEU A 81 6.97 -5.04 4.26
N MET A 82 5.79 -5.41 4.78
CA MET A 82 5.58 -6.66 5.49
C MET A 82 5.18 -7.77 4.51
N PRO A 83 5.85 -8.94 4.52
CA PRO A 83 5.37 -10.09 3.78
C PRO A 83 3.96 -10.51 4.23
N GLN A 84 3.06 -10.76 3.28
CA GLN A 84 1.70 -11.23 3.57
C GLN A 84 1.63 -12.45 4.53
N PRO A 85 2.45 -13.51 4.41
CA PRO A 85 2.37 -14.61 5.37
C PRO A 85 2.74 -14.20 6.80
N ILE A 86 3.63 -13.20 6.96
CA ILE A 86 3.96 -12.65 8.28
C ILE A 86 2.77 -11.87 8.83
N ALA A 87 2.12 -11.05 8.01
CA ALA A 87 0.91 -10.32 8.41
C ALA A 87 -0.20 -11.26 8.91
N VAL A 88 -0.39 -12.39 8.21
CA VAL A 88 -1.37 -13.42 8.59
C VAL A 88 -0.96 -14.12 9.89
N ALA A 89 0.31 -14.49 10.02
CA ALA A 89 0.81 -15.11 11.26
C ALA A 89 0.65 -14.17 12.47
N LEU A 90 0.97 -12.89 12.30
CA LEU A 90 0.78 -11.87 13.33
C LEU A 90 -0.69 -11.71 13.71
N PHE A 91 -1.58 -11.65 12.72
CA PHE A 91 -3.01 -11.59 12.97
C PHE A 91 -3.51 -12.79 13.78
N TYR A 92 -3.06 -14.01 13.43
CA TYR A 92 -3.45 -15.22 14.15
C TYR A 92 -2.90 -15.27 15.59
N ALA A 93 -1.63 -14.88 15.76
CA ALA A 93 -1.02 -14.77 17.09
C ALA A 93 -1.74 -13.73 17.96
N GLN A 94 -2.09 -12.57 17.39
CA GLN A 94 -2.85 -11.54 18.09
C GLN A 94 -4.23 -12.05 18.51
N GLN A 95 -4.93 -12.79 17.64
CA GLN A 95 -6.23 -13.36 17.96
C GLN A 95 -6.14 -14.34 19.14
N GLN A 96 -5.14 -15.23 19.16
CA GLN A 96 -4.92 -16.17 20.27
C GLN A 96 -4.67 -15.45 21.60
N LEU A 97 -3.84 -14.40 21.58
CA LEU A 97 -3.56 -13.60 22.78
C LEU A 97 -4.85 -12.95 23.33
N GLN A 98 -5.69 -12.39 22.46
CA GLN A 98 -6.95 -11.78 22.87
C GLN A 98 -7.94 -12.81 23.45
N THR A 99 -8.06 -14.00 22.87
CA THR A 99 -8.89 -15.08 23.40
C THR A 99 -8.38 -15.61 24.75
N SER A 100 -7.06 -15.66 24.94
CA SER A 100 -6.46 -16.08 26.21
C SER A 100 -6.65 -15.02 27.31
N ALA A 101 -6.59 -13.73 26.97
CA ALA A 101 -6.81 -12.64 27.91
C ALA A 101 -8.28 -12.52 28.34
N SER A 102 -9.23 -12.67 27.42
CA SER A 102 -10.67 -12.66 27.79
C SER A 102 -11.03 -13.80 28.73
N SER A 103 -10.41 -14.97 28.56
CA SER A 103 -10.63 -16.13 29.44
C SER A 103 -10.12 -15.91 30.87
N LEU A 104 -9.14 -15.02 31.07
CA LEU A 104 -8.58 -14.71 32.39
C LEU A 104 -9.40 -13.65 33.15
N GLU A 105 -10.07 -12.75 32.43
CA GLU A 105 -11.00 -11.77 33.04
C GLU A 105 -12.30 -12.42 33.54
N ASP A 106 -12.75 -13.49 32.88
CA ASP A 106 -13.94 -14.26 33.30
C ASP A 106 -13.69 -15.08 34.57
N MET A 107 -12.44 -15.52 34.82
CA MET A 107 -12.06 -16.21 36.06
C MET A 107 -11.91 -15.28 37.27
N ASN A 108 -11.66 -13.99 37.07
CA ASN A 108 -11.49 -13.01 38.15
C ASN A 108 -12.82 -12.33 38.57
N LYS A 109 -13.94 -12.73 37.95
CA LYS A 109 -15.30 -12.25 38.24
C LYS A 109 -16.19 -13.29 38.94
N GLN A 110 -15.62 -14.41 39.38
CA GLN A 110 -16.28 -15.39 40.25
C GLN A 110 -15.70 -15.33 41.66
#